data_AF-A0AAU4RS45-F1
#
_entry.id   AF-A0AAU4RS45-F1
#
_cell.length_a   1.000
_cell.length_b   1.000
_cell.length_c   1.000
_cell.angle_alpha   90.00
_cell.angle_beta   90.00
_cell.angle_gamma   90.00
#
_symmetry.space_group_name_H-M   'P 1'
#
loop_
_entity.id
_entity.type
_entity.pdbx_description
1 polymer ?
#
loop_
_entity_poly.entity_id
_entity_poly.type
_entity_poly.pdbx_seq_one_letter_code
_entity_poly.pdbx_strand_id
1 'polypeptide(L)'
;MPGRPCENYLELAVTEIRDYGATSVQVCRRLRALLEGLLAALPDECGPALRAELGLLDDAVERAFADAPRRADARTADPQGVGGRSRQDAPPDASPSGEPGP
;
A
#
# COMPACT_ATOMS: atom_id res chain seq x y z
N MET A 1 4.87 -15.54 -30.50
CA MET A 1 5.17 -14.11 -30.25
C MET A 1 6.01 -14.05 -28.99
N PRO A 2 7.27 -13.60 -29.03
CA PRO A 2 7.95 -13.29 -27.78
C PRO A 2 7.09 -12.25 -27.03
N GLY A 3 6.75 -12.55 -25.77
CA GLY A 3 5.98 -11.62 -24.94
C GLY A 3 6.70 -10.29 -24.86
N ARG A 4 5.96 -9.17 -24.85
CA ARG A 4 6.59 -7.85 -24.63
C ARG A 4 7.30 -7.85 -23.27
N PRO A 5 8.40 -7.08 -23.12
CA PRO A 5 9.11 -7.03 -21.85
C PRO A 5 8.15 -6.62 -20.72
N CYS A 6 8.36 -7.21 -19.55
CA CYS A 6 7.52 -7.01 -18.36
C CYS A 6 7.29 -5.53 -18.05
N GLU A 7 8.34 -4.72 -18.22
CA GLU A 7 8.32 -3.26 -18.11
C GLU A 7 7.19 -2.60 -18.91
N ASN A 8 7.02 -2.96 -20.18
CA ASN A 8 5.99 -2.34 -21.04
C ASN A 8 4.57 -2.65 -20.57
N TYR A 9 4.34 -3.84 -20.00
CA TYR A 9 3.04 -4.19 -19.44
C TYR A 9 2.78 -3.48 -18.11
N LEU A 10 3.81 -3.39 -17.27
CA LEU A 10 3.72 -2.70 -15.98
C LEU A 10 3.46 -1.21 -16.19
N GLU A 11 4.26 -0.54 -17.01
CA GLU A 11 4.09 0.89 -17.31
C GLU A 11 2.68 1.18 -17.81
N LEU A 12 2.17 0.38 -18.76
CA LEU A 12 0.81 0.53 -19.29
C LEU A 12 -0.27 0.29 -18.22
N ALA A 13 -0.04 -0.65 -17.29
CA ALA A 13 -1.02 -1.02 -16.28
C ALA A 13 -1.10 -0.02 -15.12
N VAL A 14 0.01 0.61 -14.73
CA VAL A 14 0.09 1.34 -13.46
C VAL A 14 0.34 2.84 -13.59
N THR A 15 0.85 3.33 -14.72
CA THR A 15 1.23 4.75 -14.87
C THR A 15 0.05 5.69 -14.63
N GLU A 16 -1.07 5.47 -15.31
CA GLU A 16 -2.24 6.34 -15.15
C GLU A 16 -2.85 6.24 -13.73
N ILE A 17 -2.84 5.03 -13.14
CA ILE A 17 -3.31 4.82 -11.77
C ILE A 17 -2.47 5.63 -10.79
N ARG A 18 -1.15 5.64 -10.96
CA ARG A 18 -0.23 6.44 -10.15
C ARG A 18 -0.47 7.93 -10.38
N ASP A 19 -0.50 8.37 -11.63
CA ASP A 19 -0.52 9.79 -11.96
C ASP A 19 -1.84 10.47 -11.53
N TYR A 20 -2.98 9.82 -11.78
CA TYR A 20 -4.29 10.34 -11.35
C TYR A 20 -4.62 9.98 -9.88
N GLY A 21 -4.02 8.92 -9.35
CA GLY A 21 -4.28 8.42 -8.00
C GLY A 21 -3.34 8.95 -6.92
N ALA A 22 -2.28 9.68 -7.26
CA ALA A 22 -1.23 10.12 -6.33
C ALA A 22 -1.76 10.92 -5.13
N THR A 23 -2.86 11.65 -5.28
CA THR A 23 -3.49 12.45 -4.21
C THR A 23 -4.45 11.64 -3.33
N SER A 24 -4.70 10.38 -3.68
CA SER A 24 -5.55 9.45 -2.93
C SER A 24 -4.71 8.45 -2.15
N VAL A 25 -4.74 8.58 -0.82
CA VAL A 25 -4.05 7.67 0.10
C VAL A 25 -4.43 6.22 -0.17
N GLN A 26 -5.73 5.93 -0.35
CA GLN A 26 -6.17 4.54 -0.55
C GLN A 26 -5.73 3.96 -1.89
N VAL A 27 -5.64 4.79 -2.94
CA VAL A 27 -5.11 4.32 -4.23
C VAL A 27 -3.62 4.01 -4.11
N CYS A 28 -2.83 4.88 -3.48
CA CYS A 28 -1.40 4.65 -3.26
C CYS A 28 -1.14 3.35 -2.49
N ARG A 29 -1.89 3.14 -1.40
CA ARG A 29 -1.76 1.94 -0.55
C ARG A 29 -2.09 0.65 -1.29
N ARG A 30 -3.16 0.65 -2.09
CA ARG A 30 -3.56 -0.51 -2.90
C ARG A 30 -2.60 -0.77 -4.05
N LEU A 31 -2.13 0.29 -4.72
CA LEU A 31 -1.15 0.17 -5.80
C LEU A 31 0.18 -0.39 -5.27
N ARG A 32 0.62 0.05 -4.10
CA ARG A 32 1.78 -0.55 -3.42
C ARG A 32 1.57 -2.03 -3.13
N ALA A 33 0.42 -2.41 -2.56
CA ALA A 33 0.12 -3.82 -2.29
C ALA A 33 0.12 -4.68 -3.56
N LEU A 34 -0.40 -4.17 -4.66
CA LEU A 34 -0.34 -4.83 -5.97
C LEU A 34 1.11 -5.03 -6.42
N LEU A 35 1.93 -3.98 -6.42
CA LEU A 35 3.32 -4.03 -6.87
C LEU A 35 4.18 -4.95 -6.01
N GLU A 36 4.04 -4.89 -4.68
CA GLU A 36 4.74 -5.79 -3.75
C GLU A 36 4.29 -7.25 -3.92
N GLY A 37 2.99 -7.49 -4.13
CA GLY A 37 2.46 -8.82 -4.41
C GLY A 37 3.00 -9.40 -5.73
N LEU A 38 3.08 -8.59 -6.79
CA LEU A 38 3.67 -8.99 -8.06
C LEU A 38 5.17 -9.26 -7.93
N LEU A 39 5.89 -8.47 -7.13
CA LEU A 39 7.32 -8.67 -6.88
C LEU A 39 7.59 -10.00 -6.16
N ALA A 40 6.67 -10.45 -5.31
CA ALA A 40 6.77 -11.74 -4.65
C ALA A 40 6.33 -12.94 -5.53
N ALA A 41 5.48 -12.70 -6.53
CA ALA A 41 4.84 -13.76 -7.31
C ALA A 41 5.45 -13.99 -8.70
N LEU A 42 6.12 -12.98 -9.28
CA LEU A 42 6.68 -13.05 -10.63
C LEU A 42 8.17 -13.43 -10.64
N PRO A 43 8.68 -13.94 -11.77
CA PRO A 43 10.11 -14.20 -11.95
C PRO A 43 10.99 -12.96 -11.77
N ASP A 44 12.26 -13.20 -11.41
CA ASP A 44 13.24 -12.15 -11.11
C ASP A 44 13.47 -11.17 -12.28
N GLU A 45 13.21 -11.58 -13.52
CA GLU A 45 13.33 -10.73 -14.70
C GLU A 45 12.39 -9.50 -14.64
N CYS A 46 11.24 -9.61 -13.95
CA CYS A 46 10.32 -8.49 -13.71
C CYS A 46 10.74 -7.62 -12.53
N GLY A 47 11.64 -8.10 -11.67
CA GLY A 47 12.02 -7.46 -10.41
C GLY A 47 12.58 -6.04 -10.56
N PRO A 48 13.43 -5.72 -11.55
CA PRO A 48 13.88 -4.35 -11.78
C PRO A 48 12.74 -3.38 -12.11
N ALA A 49 11.83 -3.77 -13.01
CA ALA A 49 10.71 -2.92 -13.42
C ALA A 49 9.72 -2.67 -12.26
N LEU A 50 9.39 -3.70 -11.48
CA LEU A 50 8.53 -3.57 -10.31
C LEU A 50 9.13 -2.66 -9.23
N ARG A 51 10.45 -2.76 -9.00
CA ARG A 51 11.14 -1.87 -8.06
C ARG A 51 11.18 -0.42 -8.55
N ALA A 52 11.32 -0.20 -9.86
CA ALA A 52 11.24 1.14 -10.45
C ALA A 52 9.86 1.76 -10.21
N GLU A 53 8.78 1.01 -10.45
CA GLU A 53 7.42 1.47 -10.20
C GLU A 53 7.12 1.77 -8.72
N LEU A 54 7.65 0.96 -7.80
CA LEU A 54 7.57 1.25 -6.36
C LEU A 54 8.27 2.57 -5.99
N GLY A 55 9.43 2.84 -6.59
CA GLY A 55 10.14 4.11 -6.41
C GLY A 55 9.35 5.31 -6.97
N LEU A 56 8.79 5.18 -8.17
CA LEU A 56 7.96 6.23 -8.77
C LEU A 56 6.70 6.51 -7.93
N LEU A 57 6.10 5.49 -7.33
CA LEU A 57 5.01 5.64 -6.38
C LEU A 57 5.45 6.39 -5.11
N ASP A 58 6.61 6.07 -4.55
CA ASP A 58 7.15 6.78 -3.38
C ASP A 58 7.39 8.27 -3.66
N ASP A 59 7.93 8.58 -4.82
CA ASP A 59 8.16 9.96 -5.26
C ASP A 59 6.83 10.71 -5.49
N ALA A 60 5.83 10.03 -6.05
CA ALA A 60 4.49 10.60 -6.22
C ALA A 60 3.83 10.93 -4.87
N VAL A 61 3.97 10.04 -3.88
CA VAL A 61 3.48 10.25 -2.50
C VAL A 61 4.17 11.46 -1.85
N GLU A 62 5.49 11.62 -2.02
CA GLU A 62 6.21 12.79 -1.48
C GLU A 62 5.73 14.10 -2.08
N ARG A 63 5.48 14.13 -3.39
CA ARG A 63 4.97 15.33 -4.07
C ARG A 63 3.52 15.65 -3.68
N ALA A 64 2.69 14.62 -3.46
CA ALA A 64 1.26 14.79 -3.28
C ALA A 64 0.83 15.18 -1.86
N PHE A 65 1.58 14.77 -0.82
CA PHE A 65 1.19 15.00 0.57
C PHE A 65 2.23 15.80 1.34
N ALA A 66 1.88 16.99 1.79
CA ALA A 66 2.76 17.83 2.60
C ALA A 66 2.96 17.28 4.02
N ASP A 67 1.99 16.54 4.56
CA ASP A 67 2.03 16.07 5.95
C ASP A 67 2.66 14.67 6.06
N ALA A 68 3.63 14.55 6.98
CA ALA A 68 4.38 13.31 7.17
C ALA A 68 3.51 12.10 7.57
N PRO A 69 2.48 12.24 8.44
CA PRO A 69 1.60 11.12 8.77
C PRO A 69 0.87 10.55 7.57
N ARG A 70 0.34 11.40 6.67
CA ARG A 70 -0.36 10.93 5.48
C ARG A 70 0.57 10.31 4.45
N ARG A 71 1.83 10.78 4.34
CA ARG A 71 2.86 10.07 3.55
C ARG A 71 3.13 8.68 4.09
N ALA A 72 3.29 8.56 5.40
CA ALA A 72 3.49 7.26 6.05
C ALA A 72 2.29 6.32 5.81
N ASP A 73 1.07 6.83 5.97
CA ASP A 73 -0.16 6.09 5.66
C ASP A 73 -0.19 5.64 4.20
N ALA A 74 0.09 6.55 3.24
CA ALA A 74 0.06 6.28 1.80
C ALA A 74 1.13 5.27 1.33
N ARG A 75 2.25 5.18 2.05
CA ARG A 75 3.33 4.21 1.84
C ARG A 75 3.08 2.84 2.46
N THR A 76 2.01 2.67 3.20
CA THR A 76 1.72 1.37 3.85
C THR A 76 0.80 0.56 2.95
N ALA A 77 1.27 -0.56 2.43
CA ALA A 77 0.47 -1.46 1.60
C ALA A 77 -0.87 -1.81 2.25
N ASP A 78 -1.95 -1.80 1.47
CA ASP A 78 -3.28 -2.23 1.90
C ASP A 78 -3.80 -3.39 1.01
N PRO A 79 -3.37 -4.63 1.29
CA PRO A 79 -3.75 -5.79 0.48
C PRO A 79 -5.23 -6.16 0.59
N GLN A 80 -5.95 -5.64 1.59
CA GLN A 80 -7.39 -5.90 1.79
C GLN A 80 -8.26 -4.75 1.26
N GLY A 81 -7.67 -3.58 1.01
CA GLY A 81 -8.38 -2.38 0.54
C GLY A 81 -9.38 -1.82 1.55
N VAL A 82 -9.31 -2.21 2.83
CA VAL A 82 -10.32 -1.84 3.85
C VAL A 82 -10.14 -0.39 4.33
N GLY A 83 -9.04 0.27 4.00
CA GLY A 83 -8.93 1.72 4.14
C GLY A 83 -9.19 2.26 5.55
N GLY A 84 -8.93 1.46 6.57
CA GLY A 84 -9.20 1.79 7.95
C GLY A 84 -8.01 1.40 8.80
N ARG A 85 -7.49 2.37 9.56
CA ARG A 85 -6.66 2.13 10.73
C ARG A 85 -7.38 1.03 11.53
N SER A 86 -6.71 -0.06 11.88
CA SER A 86 -7.21 -1.02 12.87
C SER A 86 -7.26 -0.32 14.23
N ARG A 87 -8.18 0.63 14.39
CA ARG A 87 -8.51 1.25 15.67
C ARG A 87 -9.64 0.42 16.26
N GLN A 88 -9.30 -0.80 16.68
CA GLN A 88 -9.83 -1.52 17.85
C GLN A 88 -9.30 -2.96 17.78
N ASP A 89 -8.14 -3.19 18.39
CA ASP A 89 -8.00 -4.42 19.18
C ASP A 89 -7.46 -3.97 20.55
N ALA A 90 -8.27 -3.11 21.20
CA ALA A 90 -8.12 -2.90 22.61
C ALA A 90 -8.68 -4.17 23.27
N PRO A 91 -7.91 -4.89 24.10
CA PRO A 91 -8.43 -6.06 24.79
C PRO A 91 -9.68 -5.66 25.58
N PRO A 92 -10.67 -6.56 25.73
CA PRO A 92 -11.85 -6.28 26.53
C PRO A 92 -11.38 -5.87 27.92
N ASP A 93 -11.79 -4.65 28.30
CA ASP A 93 -11.64 -4.11 29.64
C ASP A 93 -12.07 -5.20 30.63
N ALA A 94 -11.13 -5.63 31.46
CA ALA A 94 -11.39 -6.61 32.48
C ALA A 94 -12.31 -5.96 33.50
N SER A 95 -13.62 -6.24 33.39
CA SER A 95 -14.60 -5.88 34.41
C SER A 95 -14.05 -6.24 35.79
N PRO A 96 -14.07 -5.31 36.76
CA PRO A 96 -13.58 -5.60 38.09
C PRO A 96 -14.52 -6.61 38.75
N SER A 97 -14.03 -7.83 38.93
CA SER A 97 -14.62 -8.79 39.86
C SER A 97 -14.16 -8.42 41.26
N GLY A 98 -15.10 -8.22 42.18
CA GLY A 98 -14.78 -8.13 43.60
C GLY A 98 -15.76 -7.28 44.40
N GLU A 99 -16.91 -7.85 44.73
CA GLU A 99 -17.51 -7.59 46.05
C GLU A 99 -16.49 -7.94 47.14
N PRO A 100 -16.41 -7.14 48.21
CA PRO A 100 -16.39 -7.75 49.54
C PRO A 100 -17.42 -7.09 50.46
N GLY A 101 -18.17 -7.94 51.18
CA GLY A 101 -19.21 -7.56 52.12
C GLY A 101 -18.73 -6.81 53.37
N PRO A 102 -19.67 -6.50 54.26
CA PRO A 102 -19.72 -7.21 55.54
C PRO A 102 -21.08 -7.89 55.83
#